data_AF-A0AAE9YX61-F1
#
_entry.id   AF-A0AAE9YX61-F1
#
_cell.length_a   1.000
_cell.length_b   1.000
_cell.length_c   1.000
_cell.angle_alpha   90.00
_cell.angle_beta   90.00
_cell.angle_gamma   90.00
#
_symmetry.space_group_name_H-M   'P 1'
#
loop_
_entity.id
_entity.type
_entity.pdbx_description
1 polymer ?
#
loop_
_entity_poly.entity_id
_entity_poly.type
_entity_poly.pdbx_seq_one_letter_code
_entity_poly.pdbx_strand_id
1 'polypeptide(L)'
;MNKVFLSATFALAMFAYPVNAESPSKKAAIEEVFVVMGMDKQIYGGFEAMMLTVDQQAARLQLNGEETEELKNIYRNWFEHDIDRVKIKAEMVELYAQTFSEKEIAELLTFYKSPTGQKLLEKSPELMKLGAQIGMKEGQLKQHLLIERVQPFIEKHTK
;
A
#
# COMPACT_ATOMS: atom_id res chain seq x y z
N MET A 1 28.40 48.01 49.80
CA MET A 1 28.21 46.54 49.83
C MET A 1 26.81 46.22 49.34
N ASN A 2 26.72 45.60 48.16
CA ASN A 2 25.79 44.52 47.75
C ASN A 2 24.26 44.73 47.88
N LYS A 3 23.38 44.44 46.91
CA LYS A 3 23.45 43.77 45.60
C LYS A 3 22.19 44.13 44.80
N VAL A 4 22.35 44.19 43.48
CA VAL A 4 21.33 44.29 42.42
C VAL A 4 20.42 43.07 42.42
N PHE A 5 19.11 43.23 42.18
CA PHE A 5 18.26 42.17 41.63
C PHE A 5 17.53 42.66 40.38
N LEU A 6 18.03 42.18 39.25
CA LEU A 6 17.46 42.28 37.91
C LEU A 6 16.16 41.46 37.86
N SER A 7 15.04 42.06 37.47
CA SER A 7 13.85 41.31 37.08
C SER A 7 14.05 40.75 35.67
N ALA A 8 14.22 39.44 35.55
CA ALA A 8 14.31 38.75 34.28
C ALA A 8 12.90 38.50 33.73
N THR A 9 12.52 39.23 32.67
CA THR A 9 11.31 38.97 31.89
C THR A 9 11.52 37.71 31.06
N PHE A 10 10.77 36.66 31.36
CA PHE A 10 10.77 35.40 30.61
C PHE A 10 9.90 35.58 29.36
N ALA A 11 10.51 35.90 28.21
CA ALA A 11 9.82 35.91 26.93
C ALA A 11 9.63 34.47 26.45
N LEU A 12 8.40 33.96 26.59
CA LEU A 12 7.98 32.69 26.01
C LEU A 12 7.85 32.85 24.48
N ALA A 13 8.93 32.58 23.75
CA ALA A 13 8.88 32.49 22.29
C ALA A 13 8.10 31.23 21.89
N MET A 14 6.82 31.39 21.56
CA MET A 14 6.07 30.39 20.83
C MET A 14 6.73 30.22 19.46
N PHE A 15 7.48 29.13 19.26
CA PHE A 15 7.76 28.64 17.92
C PHE A 15 6.43 28.20 17.31
N ALA A 16 5.77 29.12 16.61
CA ALA A 16 4.75 28.75 15.66
C ALA A 16 5.46 27.98 14.55
N TYR A 17 5.40 26.64 14.60
CA TYR A 17 5.62 25.85 13.39
C TYR A 17 4.64 26.41 12.35
N PRO A 18 5.10 26.77 11.14
CA PRO A 18 4.13 27.03 10.08
C PRO A 18 3.31 25.76 9.96
N VAL A 19 2.01 25.86 10.25
CA VAL A 19 1.03 24.97 9.65
C VAL A 19 1.25 25.15 8.16
N ASN A 20 2.05 24.27 7.56
CA ASN A 20 2.32 24.27 6.13
C ASN A 20 0.99 23.91 5.49
N ALA A 21 0.18 24.93 5.20
CA ALA A 21 -0.92 24.82 4.28
C ALA A 21 -0.36 24.23 3.00
N GLU A 22 -0.82 23.04 2.65
CA GLU A 22 -0.25 22.32 1.55
C GLU A 22 -0.51 23.06 0.23
N SER A 23 0.55 23.29 -0.53
CA SER A 23 0.44 24.01 -1.79
C SER A 23 -0.35 23.17 -2.81
N PRO A 24 -1.24 23.77 -3.60
CA PRO A 24 -1.86 23.10 -4.74
C PRO A 24 -0.84 22.47 -5.71
N SER A 25 0.39 23.00 -5.77
CA SER A 25 1.50 22.43 -6.56
C SER A 25 1.93 21.05 -6.06
N LYS A 26 1.97 20.84 -4.74
CA LYS A 26 2.40 19.57 -4.16
C LYS A 26 1.37 18.47 -4.39
N LYS A 27 0.08 18.76 -4.23
CA LYS A 27 -1.00 17.79 -4.52
C LYS A 27 -0.99 17.35 -5.99
N ALA A 28 -0.83 18.30 -6.91
CA ALA A 28 -0.69 17.99 -8.33
C ALA A 28 0.53 17.10 -8.64
N ALA A 29 1.68 17.35 -7.98
CA ALA A 29 2.86 16.51 -8.13
C ALA A 29 2.66 15.09 -7.60
N ILE A 30 1.93 14.92 -6.50
CA ILE A 30 1.56 13.60 -5.95
C ILE A 30 0.65 12.83 -6.92
N GLU A 31 -0.34 13.51 -7.51
CA GLU A 31 -1.19 12.89 -8.52
C GLU A 31 -0.37 12.40 -9.72
N GLU A 32 0.65 13.16 -10.13
CA GLU A 32 1.55 12.74 -11.19
C GLU A 32 2.39 11.51 -10.79
N VAL A 33 2.88 11.46 -9.53
CA VAL A 33 3.54 10.25 -9.00
C VAL A 33 2.63 9.04 -9.10
N PHE A 34 1.34 9.16 -8.77
CA PHE A 34 0.38 8.06 -8.86
C PHE A 34 0.14 7.59 -10.30
N VAL A 35 0.09 8.52 -11.24
CA VAL A 35 0.00 8.19 -12.68
C VAL A 35 1.25 7.42 -13.11
N VAL A 36 2.45 7.89 -12.76
CA VAL A 36 3.70 7.25 -13.15
C VAL A 36 3.86 5.87 -12.50
N MET A 37 3.39 5.68 -11.27
CA MET A 37 3.36 4.39 -10.58
C MET A 37 2.28 3.43 -11.11
N GLY A 38 1.38 3.90 -11.99
CA GLY A 38 0.30 3.11 -12.56
C GLY A 38 -0.75 2.72 -11.52
N MET A 39 -1.06 3.61 -10.57
CA MET A 39 -1.97 3.31 -9.47
C MET A 39 -3.37 2.91 -9.92
N ASP A 40 -3.89 3.51 -11.00
CA ASP A 40 -5.17 3.11 -11.59
C ASP A 40 -5.13 1.63 -12.03
N LYS A 41 -4.06 1.22 -12.71
CA LYS A 41 -3.86 -0.18 -13.12
C LYS A 41 -3.78 -1.12 -11.92
N GLN A 42 -3.21 -0.67 -10.81
CA GLN A 42 -3.16 -1.47 -9.57
C GLN A 42 -4.55 -1.62 -8.94
N ILE A 43 -5.37 -0.57 -8.92
CA ILE A 43 -6.76 -0.62 -8.43
C ILE A 43 -7.58 -1.62 -9.27
N TYR A 44 -7.52 -1.51 -10.60
CA TYR A 44 -8.18 -2.48 -11.49
C TYR A 44 -7.62 -3.91 -11.33
N GLY A 45 -6.31 -4.06 -11.20
CA GLY A 45 -5.69 -5.36 -10.95
C GLY A 45 -6.14 -6.00 -9.63
N GLY A 46 -6.36 -5.20 -8.59
CA GLY A 46 -6.94 -5.65 -7.32
C GLY A 46 -8.38 -6.11 -7.47
N PHE A 47 -9.18 -5.41 -8.27
CA PHE A 47 -10.54 -5.84 -8.61
C PHE A 47 -10.55 -7.16 -9.38
N GLU A 48 -9.69 -7.33 -10.39
CA GLU A 48 -9.57 -8.59 -11.12
C GLU A 48 -9.14 -9.75 -10.20
N ALA A 49 -8.25 -9.50 -9.24
CA ALA A 49 -7.90 -10.51 -8.24
C ALA A 49 -9.09 -10.87 -7.33
N MET A 50 -9.95 -9.92 -6.99
CA MET A 50 -11.20 -10.18 -6.27
C MET A 50 -12.17 -11.00 -7.12
N MET A 51 -12.23 -10.80 -8.43
CA MET A 51 -13.06 -11.59 -9.33
C MET A 51 -12.69 -13.08 -9.31
N LEU A 52 -11.43 -13.44 -9.08
CA LEU A 52 -11.03 -14.84 -8.85
C LEU A 52 -11.67 -15.43 -7.60
N THR A 53 -11.84 -14.63 -6.54
CA THR A 53 -12.58 -15.06 -5.35
C THR A 53 -14.07 -15.18 -5.64
N VAL A 54 -14.63 -14.32 -6.50
CA VAL A 54 -16.02 -14.44 -6.98
C VAL A 54 -16.22 -15.75 -7.75
N ASP A 55 -15.29 -16.11 -8.64
CA ASP A 55 -15.31 -17.40 -9.36
C ASP A 55 -15.31 -18.59 -8.39
N GLN A 56 -14.45 -18.56 -7.36
CA GLN A 56 -14.40 -19.60 -6.33
C GLN A 56 -15.70 -19.70 -5.54
N GLN A 57 -16.35 -18.57 -5.25
CA GLN A 57 -17.64 -18.55 -4.57
C GLN A 57 -18.75 -19.12 -5.44
N ALA A 58 -18.79 -18.78 -6.73
CA ALA A 58 -19.75 -19.35 -7.68
C ALA A 58 -19.59 -20.88 -7.76
N ALA A 59 -18.35 -21.37 -7.86
CA ALA A 59 -18.06 -22.79 -7.86
C ALA A 59 -18.51 -23.50 -6.56
N ARG A 60 -18.28 -22.88 -5.39
CA ARG A 60 -18.72 -23.42 -4.09
C ARG A 60 -20.24 -23.52 -3.97
N LEU A 61 -20.96 -22.55 -4.55
CA LEU A 61 -22.42 -22.52 -4.59
C LEU A 61 -23.00 -23.41 -5.70
N GLN A 62 -22.15 -24.00 -6.55
CA GLN A 62 -22.56 -24.83 -7.69
C GLN A 62 -23.47 -24.08 -8.66
N LEU A 63 -23.21 -22.79 -8.85
CA LEU A 63 -23.96 -21.95 -9.78
C LEU A 63 -23.78 -22.44 -11.21
N ASN A 64 -24.84 -22.35 -12.00
CA ASN A 64 -24.76 -22.56 -13.44
C ASN A 64 -24.10 -21.36 -14.14
N GLY A 65 -23.94 -21.43 -15.46
CA GLY A 65 -23.27 -20.37 -16.24
C GLY A 65 -23.98 -19.01 -16.17
N GLU A 66 -25.32 -19.00 -16.19
CA GLU A 66 -26.12 -17.78 -16.12
C GLU A 66 -26.03 -17.14 -14.73
N GLU A 67 -26.20 -17.93 -13.68
CA GLU A 67 -26.09 -17.48 -12.28
C GLU A 67 -24.67 -16.98 -11.95
N THR A 68 -23.64 -17.62 -12.51
CA THR A 68 -22.24 -17.19 -12.33
C THR A 68 -22.01 -15.83 -12.97
N GLU A 69 -22.50 -15.61 -14.19
CA GLU A 69 -22.35 -14.31 -14.86
C GLU A 69 -23.20 -13.22 -14.21
N GLU A 70 -24.40 -13.57 -13.71
CA GLU A 70 -25.21 -12.66 -12.88
C GLU A 70 -24.41 -12.21 -11.65
N LEU A 71 -23.84 -13.15 -10.89
CA LEU A 71 -23.02 -12.84 -9.71
C LEU A 71 -21.85 -11.93 -10.07
N LYS A 72 -21.12 -12.22 -11.14
CA LYS A 72 -20.00 -11.40 -11.58
C LYS A 72 -20.43 -9.98 -11.97
N ASN A 73 -21.57 -9.85 -12.63
CA ASN A 73 -22.11 -8.56 -13.04
C ASN A 73 -22.54 -7.70 -11.85
N ILE A 74 -23.00 -8.31 -10.75
CA ILE A 74 -23.25 -7.60 -9.48
C ILE A 74 -21.95 -6.97 -8.97
N TYR A 75 -20.85 -7.74 -8.88
CA TYR A 75 -19.56 -7.21 -8.42
C TYR A 75 -18.99 -6.15 -9.36
N ARG A 76 -19.13 -6.32 -10.68
CA ARG A 76 -18.72 -5.29 -11.67
C ARG A 76 -19.53 -4.00 -11.51
N ASN A 77 -20.85 -4.09 -11.44
CA ASN A 77 -21.69 -2.90 -11.23
C ASN A 77 -21.33 -2.19 -9.93
N TRP A 78 -21.16 -2.93 -8.83
CA TRP A 78 -20.74 -2.37 -7.56
C TRP A 78 -19.38 -1.64 -7.68
N PHE A 79 -18.40 -2.25 -8.35
CA PHE A 79 -17.10 -1.62 -8.55
C PHE A 79 -17.13 -0.40 -9.48
N GLU A 80 -18.01 -0.40 -10.48
CA GLU A 80 -18.16 0.69 -11.43
C GLU A 80 -18.93 1.89 -10.87
N HIS A 81 -19.98 1.63 -10.09
CA HIS A 81 -20.97 2.63 -9.68
C HIS A 81 -20.96 2.97 -8.19
N ASP A 82 -20.63 2.02 -7.31
CA ASP A 82 -20.72 2.23 -5.87
C ASP A 82 -19.34 2.54 -5.23
N ILE A 83 -18.26 2.05 -5.84
CA ILE A 83 -16.90 2.38 -5.39
C ILE A 83 -16.52 3.80 -5.84
N ASP A 84 -16.39 4.69 -4.85
CA ASP A 84 -15.94 6.06 -5.05
C ASP A 84 -14.40 6.13 -5.22
N ARG A 85 -13.94 5.83 -6.44
CA ARG A 85 -12.52 5.91 -6.81
C ARG A 85 -11.94 7.31 -6.68
N VAL A 86 -12.77 8.35 -6.84
CA VAL A 86 -12.33 9.76 -6.72
C VAL A 86 -12.00 10.06 -5.28
N LYS A 87 -12.86 9.68 -4.33
CA LYS A 87 -12.60 9.80 -2.90
C LYS A 87 -11.37 9.01 -2.47
N ILE A 88 -11.22 7.76 -2.92
CA ILE A 88 -10.03 6.95 -2.62
C ILE A 88 -8.76 7.66 -3.11
N LYS A 89 -8.74 8.16 -4.34
CA LYS A 89 -7.59 8.90 -4.87
C LYS A 89 -7.31 10.16 -4.05
N ALA A 90 -8.33 10.94 -3.69
CA ALA A 90 -8.18 12.15 -2.90
C ALA A 90 -7.60 11.89 -1.50
N GLU A 91 -8.09 10.85 -0.81
CA GLU A 91 -7.55 10.44 0.50
C GLU A 91 -6.11 9.95 0.39
N MET A 92 -5.76 9.24 -0.69
CA MET A 92 -4.39 8.81 -0.95
C MET A 92 -3.45 9.99 -1.25
N VAL A 93 -3.92 10.99 -2.01
CA VAL A 93 -3.15 12.22 -2.24
C VAL A 93 -2.87 12.91 -0.91
N GLU A 94 -3.88 13.06 -0.06
CA GLU A 94 -3.76 13.66 1.27
C GLU A 94 -2.81 12.87 2.20
N LEU A 95 -2.83 11.54 2.13
CA LEU A 95 -1.90 10.69 2.87
C LEU A 95 -0.44 10.95 2.45
N TYR A 96 -0.15 10.97 1.15
CA TYR A 96 1.20 11.20 0.63
C TYR A 96 1.68 12.61 0.93
N ALA A 97 0.76 13.56 0.82
CA ALA A 97 0.91 14.94 1.23
C ALA A 97 1.39 15.09 2.68
N GLN A 98 0.74 14.41 3.62
CA GLN A 98 1.12 14.46 5.03
C GLN A 98 2.42 13.71 5.32
N THR A 99 2.78 12.74 4.48
CA THR A 99 3.92 11.84 4.69
C THR A 99 5.23 12.39 4.12
N PHE A 100 5.18 13.00 2.95
CA PHE A 100 6.37 13.44 2.20
C PHE A 100 6.41 14.96 2.07
N SER A 101 7.61 15.54 2.10
CA SER A 101 7.84 16.93 1.73
C SER A 101 7.68 17.15 0.22
N GLU A 102 7.48 18.41 -0.20
CA GLU A 102 7.39 18.75 -1.63
C GLU A 102 8.66 18.34 -2.40
N LYS A 103 9.83 18.47 -1.76
CA LYS A 103 11.10 18.05 -2.32
C LYS A 103 11.16 16.53 -2.52
N GLU A 104 10.74 15.74 -1.54
CA GLU A 104 10.74 14.27 -1.66
C GLU A 104 9.75 13.78 -2.73
N ILE A 105 8.58 14.42 -2.85
CA ILE A 105 7.65 14.14 -3.96
C ILE A 105 8.31 14.41 -5.32
N ALA A 106 9.02 15.54 -5.47
CA ALA A 106 9.73 15.86 -6.71
C ALA A 106 10.86 14.85 -7.02
N GLU A 107 11.57 14.38 -6.00
CA GLU A 107 12.61 13.35 -6.13
C GLU A 107 12.01 11.99 -6.53
N LEU A 108 10.90 11.58 -5.91
CA LEU A 108 10.15 10.37 -6.28
C LEU A 108 9.70 10.45 -7.74
N LEU A 109 9.12 11.57 -8.14
CA LEU A 109 8.67 11.78 -9.52
C LEU A 109 9.83 11.69 -10.52
N THR A 110 10.96 12.32 -10.19
CA THR A 110 12.18 12.26 -11.02
C THR A 110 12.69 10.84 -11.17
N PHE A 111 12.76 10.10 -10.05
CA PHE A 111 13.19 8.72 -10.06
C PHE A 111 12.25 7.82 -10.87
N TYR A 112 10.95 7.84 -10.59
CA TYR A 112 9.99 6.98 -11.26
C TYR A 112 9.83 7.29 -12.75
N LYS A 113 10.08 8.53 -13.20
CA LYS A 113 10.13 8.88 -14.63
C LYS A 113 11.43 8.44 -15.33
N SER A 114 12.50 8.15 -14.60
CA SER A 114 13.77 7.71 -15.19
C SER A 114 13.63 6.34 -15.86
N PRO A 115 14.48 5.99 -16.86
CA PRO A 115 14.47 4.65 -17.46
C PRO A 115 14.65 3.53 -16.44
N THR A 116 15.47 3.74 -15.40
CA THR A 116 15.67 2.77 -14.32
C THR A 116 14.45 2.66 -13.42
N GLY A 117 13.81 3.78 -13.07
CA GLY A 117 12.59 3.78 -12.26
C GLY A 117 11.42 3.10 -12.96
N GLN A 118 11.23 3.37 -14.26
CA GLN A 118 10.24 2.68 -15.08
C GLN A 118 10.51 1.17 -15.18
N LYS A 119 11.78 0.78 -15.40
CA LYS A 119 12.17 -0.64 -15.40
C LYS A 119 11.90 -1.29 -14.05
N LEU A 120 12.16 -0.59 -12.94
CA LEU A 120 11.85 -1.10 -11.61
C LEU A 120 10.34 -1.33 -11.45
N LEU A 121 9.50 -0.37 -11.83
CA LEU A 121 8.03 -0.52 -11.79
C LEU A 121 7.55 -1.72 -12.63
N GLU A 122 8.07 -1.88 -13.84
CA GLU A 122 7.71 -2.99 -14.73
C GLU A 122 8.12 -4.35 -14.15
N LYS A 123 9.34 -4.45 -13.59
CA LYS A 123 9.91 -5.73 -13.14
C LYS A 123 9.59 -6.09 -11.70
N SER A 124 9.12 -5.16 -10.88
CA SER A 124 8.86 -5.39 -9.45
C SER A 124 7.91 -6.57 -9.19
N PRO A 125 6.76 -6.72 -9.88
CA PRO A 125 5.87 -7.87 -9.67
C PRO A 125 6.54 -9.22 -9.96
N GLU A 126 7.34 -9.30 -11.03
CA GLU A 126 8.07 -10.50 -11.42
C GLU A 126 9.17 -10.84 -10.40
N LEU A 127 9.95 -9.84 -9.97
CA LEU A 127 11.00 -10.00 -8.98
C LEU A 127 10.43 -10.46 -7.62
N MET A 128 9.31 -9.87 -7.18
CA MET A 128 8.62 -10.30 -5.96
C MET A 128 8.14 -11.75 -6.06
N LYS A 129 7.55 -12.15 -7.18
CA LYS A 129 7.11 -13.52 -7.43
C LYS A 129 8.28 -14.51 -7.36
N LEU A 130 9.39 -14.22 -8.04
CA LEU A 130 10.58 -15.05 -8.04
C LEU A 130 11.21 -15.12 -6.63
N GLY A 131 11.27 -13.99 -5.91
CA GLY A 131 11.74 -13.94 -4.53
C GLY A 131 10.92 -14.84 -3.60
N ALA A 132 9.59 -14.80 -3.71
CA ALA A 132 8.71 -15.68 -2.95
C ALA A 132 8.96 -17.16 -3.29
N GLN A 133 9.17 -17.51 -4.57
CA GLN A 133 9.49 -18.88 -4.98
C GLN A 133 10.80 -19.39 -4.41
N ILE A 134 11.82 -18.54 -4.33
CA ILE A 134 13.10 -18.87 -3.67
C ILE A 134 12.87 -19.20 -2.19
N GLY A 135 12.13 -18.35 -1.48
CA GLY A 135 11.80 -18.57 -0.07
C GLY A 135 11.00 -19.85 0.17
N MET A 136 9.98 -20.11 -0.67
CA MET A 136 9.19 -21.35 -0.61
C MET A 136 10.05 -22.60 -0.83
N LYS A 137 10.96 -22.57 -1.81
CA LYS A 137 11.88 -23.68 -2.08
C LYS A 137 12.78 -23.97 -0.89
N GLU A 138 13.36 -22.94 -0.29
CA GLU A 138 14.19 -23.12 0.92
C GLU A 138 13.37 -23.67 2.09
N GLY A 139 12.16 -23.16 2.31
CA GLY A 139 11.24 -23.67 3.31
C GLY A 139 10.92 -25.17 3.13
N GLN A 140 10.68 -25.60 1.89
CA GLN A 140 10.47 -27.01 1.56
C GLN A 140 11.71 -27.87 1.84
N LEU A 141 12.90 -27.41 1.45
CA LEU A 141 14.16 -28.11 1.72
C LEU A 141 14.42 -28.29 3.23
N LYS A 142 14.00 -27.30 4.05
CA LYS A 142 14.18 -27.31 5.50
C LYS A 142 12.96 -27.83 6.28
N GLN A 143 11.91 -28.29 5.60
CA GLN A 143 10.66 -28.75 6.22
C GLN A 143 10.91 -29.86 7.26
N HIS A 144 11.84 -30.77 6.99
CA HIS A 144 12.21 -31.84 7.91
C HIS A 144 12.71 -31.31 9.26
N LEU A 145 13.51 -30.23 9.27
CA LEU A 145 14.01 -29.62 10.51
C LEU A 145 12.90 -28.94 11.32
N LEU A 146 11.83 -28.48 10.64
CA LEU A 146 10.65 -27.98 11.34
C LEU A 146 9.91 -29.13 12.02
N ILE A 147 9.70 -30.24 11.31
CA ILE A 147 9.05 -31.44 11.86
C ILE A 147 9.80 -31.95 13.08
N GLU A 148 11.13 -32.07 13.00
CA GLU A 148 11.98 -32.49 14.13
C GLU A 148 11.78 -31.61 15.38
N ARG A 149 11.61 -30.29 15.20
CA ARG A 149 11.39 -29.35 16.32
C ARG A 149 9.96 -29.35 16.85
N VAL A 150 8.98 -29.57 15.98
CA VAL A 150 7.56 -29.57 16.34
C VAL A 150 7.15 -30.89 17.01
N GLN A 151 7.78 -32.00 16.64
CA GLN A 151 7.43 -33.33 17.13
C GLN A 151 7.43 -33.44 18.67
N PRO A 152 8.48 -33.01 19.42
CA PRO A 152 8.45 -33.07 20.88
C PRO A 152 7.37 -32.17 21.51
N PHE A 153 7.04 -31.05 20.87
CA PHE A 153 5.96 -30.17 21.32
C PHE A 153 4.60 -30.87 21.20
N ILE A 154 4.33 -31.53 20.07
CA ILE A 154 3.09 -32.28 19.87
C ILE A 154 2.99 -33.39 20.92
N GLU A 155 4.04 -34.22 21.07
CA GLU A 155 4.06 -35.35 22.00
C GLU A 155 3.83 -34.93 23.45
N LYS A 156 4.30 -33.76 23.85
CA LYS A 156 4.09 -33.20 25.20
C LYS A 156 2.63 -32.82 25.47
N HIS A 157 1.86 -32.45 24.45
CA HIS A 157 0.51 -31.88 24.62
C HIS A 157 -0.63 -32.78 24.09
N THR A 158 -0.31 -33.98 23.59
CA THR A 158 -1.30 -34.99 23.19
C THR A 158 -1.36 -36.19 24.14
N LYS A 159 -0.70 -36.09 25.31
CA LYS A 159 -0.80 -37.06 26.41
C LYS A 159 -1.66 -36.51 27.55
#